data_AF-A0A3Q9G1Y7-F1
#
_entry.id   AF-A0A3Q9G1Y7-F1
#
_cell.length_a   1.000
_cell.length_b   1.000
_cell.length_c   1.000
_cell.angle_alpha   90.00
_cell.angle_beta   90.00
_cell.angle_gamma   90.00
#
_symmetry.space_group_name_H-M   'P 1'
#
loop_
_entity.id
_entity.type
_entity.pdbx_description
1 polymer ?
#
loop_
_entity_poly.entity_id
_entity_poly.type
_entity_poly.pdbx_seq_one_letter_code
_entity_poly.pdbx_strand_id
1 'polypeptide(L)'
;MYIDSDHFTDWLDSGRVERMPVEASRKFDEYLCTLPWLPSRIDWREIPYSVFSYADAGWSGDAAVEWARANGFMEFEKSFIMYSASEPGILCSSRDAFFELDHLTMGRVHPAYICAAGTGEEGPVLSFDKFAEWDGFAILTTPHRP
;
A
#
# COMPACT_ATOMS: atom_id res chain seq x y z
N MET A 1 -17.52 0.47 6.10
CA MET A 1 -16.05 0.28 6.16
C MET A 1 -15.43 1.26 5.18
N TYR A 2 -14.14 1.60 5.30
CA TYR A 2 -13.54 2.61 4.40
C TYR A 2 -13.73 2.26 2.91
N ILE A 3 -13.59 0.98 2.56
CA ILE A 3 -13.73 0.48 1.20
C ILE A 3 -15.16 0.46 0.63
N ASP A 4 -16.18 0.78 1.45
CA ASP A 4 -17.57 0.91 0.99
C ASP A 4 -17.92 2.38 0.67
N SER A 5 -16.93 3.27 0.65
CA SER A 5 -17.12 4.68 0.32
C SER A 5 -17.38 4.85 -1.18
N ASP A 6 -18.17 5.86 -1.54
CA ASP A 6 -18.65 6.09 -2.92
C ASP A 6 -17.52 6.15 -3.97
N HIS A 7 -16.31 6.58 -3.58
CA HIS A 7 -15.17 6.68 -4.49
C HIS A 7 -14.57 5.34 -4.91
N PHE A 8 -14.90 4.24 -4.22
CA PHE A 8 -14.49 2.89 -4.61
C PHE A 8 -15.51 2.16 -5.47
N THR A 9 -16.78 2.58 -5.48
CA THR A 9 -17.86 1.84 -6.14
C THR A 9 -17.56 1.58 -7.60
N ASP A 10 -17.17 2.61 -8.36
CA ASP A 10 -16.85 2.48 -9.78
C ASP A 10 -15.65 1.54 -10.04
N TRP A 11 -14.68 1.52 -9.13
CA TRP A 11 -13.48 0.69 -9.25
C TRP A 11 -13.74 -0.77 -8.87
N LEU A 12 -14.59 -1.01 -7.88
CA LEU A 12 -15.05 -2.33 -7.49
C LEU A 12 -15.92 -2.94 -8.61
N ASP A 13 -16.86 -2.16 -9.15
CA ASP A 13 -17.77 -2.60 -10.20
C ASP A 13 -17.05 -2.88 -11.52
N SER A 14 -15.98 -2.13 -11.82
CA SER A 14 -15.12 -2.37 -12.99
C SER A 14 -14.09 -3.49 -12.79
N GLY A 15 -13.92 -3.99 -11.56
CA GLY A 15 -12.89 -4.98 -11.21
C GLY A 15 -11.46 -4.44 -11.21
N ARG A 16 -11.28 -3.11 -11.26
CA ARG A 16 -9.96 -2.45 -11.14
C ARG A 16 -9.39 -2.63 -9.73
N VAL A 17 -10.27 -2.74 -8.72
CA VAL A 17 -9.93 -3.19 -7.37
C VAL A 17 -10.75 -4.41 -6.98
N GLU A 18 -10.17 -5.24 -6.13
CA GLU A 18 -10.77 -6.42 -5.53
C GLU A 18 -10.73 -6.29 -4.02
N ARG A 19 -11.84 -6.60 -3.34
CA ARG A 19 -11.92 -6.60 -1.88
C ARG A 19 -11.24 -7.85 -1.33
N MET A 20 -10.23 -7.66 -0.48
CA MET A 20 -9.56 -8.77 0.21
C MET A 20 -10.21 -9.04 1.57
N PRO A 21 -10.17 -10.27 2.08
CA PRO A 21 -10.71 -10.62 3.39
C PRO A 21 -9.97 -9.89 4.53
N VAL A 22 -10.65 -9.68 5.67
CA VAL A 22 -10.06 -9.03 6.87
C VAL A 22 -8.83 -9.80 7.36
N GLU A 23 -8.83 -11.12 7.18
CA GLU A 23 -7.71 -12.00 7.52
C GLU A 23 -6.41 -11.61 6.80
N ALA A 24 -6.49 -11.05 5.59
CA ALA A 24 -5.32 -10.56 4.86
C ALA A 24 -4.73 -9.32 5.55
N SER A 25 -5.59 -8.36 5.90
CA SER A 25 -5.20 -7.17 6.68
C SER A 25 -4.58 -7.57 8.02
N ARG A 26 -5.22 -8.48 8.77
CA ARG A 26 -4.71 -8.92 10.06
C ARG A 26 -3.33 -9.57 9.96
N LYS A 27 -3.10 -10.44 8.98
CA LYS A 27 -1.78 -11.08 8.78
C LYS A 27 -0.70 -10.06 8.42
N PHE A 28 -1.05 -9.05 7.63
CA PHE A 28 -0.11 -8.01 7.26
C PHE A 28 0.20 -7.11 8.46
N ASP A 29 -0.80 -6.74 9.26
CA ASP A 29 -0.61 -6.02 10.52
C ASP A 29 0.24 -6.80 11.53
N GLU A 30 0.02 -8.11 11.66
CA GLU A 30 0.84 -9.01 12.48
C GLU A 30 2.32 -8.94 12.04
N TYR A 31 2.59 -8.90 10.74
CA TYR A 31 3.94 -8.69 10.21
C TYR A 31 4.48 -7.30 10.55
N LEU A 32 3.70 -6.23 10.31
CA LEU A 32 4.14 -4.86 10.60
C LEU A 32 4.47 -4.70 12.09
N CYS A 33 3.70 -5.33 12.99
CA CYS A 33 3.96 -5.37 14.44
C CYS A 33 5.29 -6.04 14.83
N THR A 34 5.96 -6.75 13.92
CA THR A 34 7.32 -7.29 14.15
C THR A 34 8.43 -6.24 13.97
N LEU A 35 8.10 -5.10 13.37
CA LEU A 35 9.04 -4.01 13.11
C LEU A 35 9.17 -3.08 14.33
N PRO A 36 10.18 -2.21 14.40
CA PRO A 36 10.25 -1.16 15.41
C PRO A 36 9.14 -0.13 15.21
N TRP A 37 8.44 0.24 16.29
CA TRP A 37 7.32 1.18 16.28
C TRP A 37 7.56 2.39 17.19
N LEU A 38 7.21 3.57 16.67
CA LEU A 38 6.76 4.71 17.46
C LEU A 38 5.30 4.47 17.89
N PRO A 39 4.72 5.28 18.81
CA PRO A 39 3.36 5.06 19.30
C PRO A 39 2.26 4.94 18.22
N SER A 40 2.48 5.44 17.01
CA SER A 40 1.48 5.45 15.93
C SER A 40 1.99 5.09 14.53
N ARG A 41 3.27 4.77 14.35
CA ARG A 41 3.86 4.42 13.04
C ARG A 41 5.16 3.65 13.19
N ILE A 42 5.64 3.06 12.10
CA ILE A 42 6.95 2.40 12.07
C ILE A 42 8.05 3.42 12.38
N ASP A 43 8.99 3.03 13.25
CA ASP A 43 10.19 3.82 13.50
C ASP A 43 11.23 3.56 12.41
N TRP A 44 11.07 4.30 11.31
CA TRP A 44 11.97 4.21 10.16
C TRP A 44 13.43 4.57 10.48
N ARG A 45 13.75 5.17 11.63
CA ARG A 45 15.15 5.46 12.00
C ARG A 45 15.97 4.20 12.24
N GLU A 46 15.31 3.08 12.52
CA GLU A 46 15.93 1.78 12.84
C GLU A 46 15.97 0.83 11.62
N ILE A 47 15.41 1.23 10.47
CA ILE A 47 15.31 0.41 9.26
C ILE A 47 15.92 1.20 8.10
N PRO A 48 16.93 0.70 7.36
CA PRO A 48 17.34 1.36 6.12
C PRO A 48 16.13 1.54 5.19
N TYR A 49 15.88 2.76 4.69
CA TYR A 49 14.65 3.08 3.97
C TYR A 49 14.89 3.96 2.74
N SER A 50 13.93 3.90 1.81
CA SER A 50 13.78 4.81 0.68
C SER A 50 12.51 5.63 0.85
N VAL A 51 12.55 6.91 0.47
CA VAL A 51 11.39 7.82 0.52
C VAL A 51 11.04 8.32 -0.87
N PHE A 52 9.74 8.54 -1.09
CA PHE A 52 9.22 9.33 -2.20
C PHE A 52 8.25 10.39 -1.67
N SER A 53 8.33 11.59 -2.24
CA SER A 53 7.46 12.72 -1.91
C SER A 53 6.65 13.10 -3.14
N TYR A 54 5.33 12.90 -3.09
CA TYR A 54 4.44 13.35 -4.16
C TYR A 54 4.51 14.87 -4.31
N ALA A 55 4.59 15.61 -3.19
CA ALA A 55 4.68 17.06 -3.21
C ALA A 55 5.91 17.56 -3.98
N ASP A 56 7.08 16.97 -3.72
CA ASP A 56 8.32 17.36 -4.42
C ASP A 56 8.34 16.91 -5.88
N ALA A 57 7.61 15.84 -6.20
CA ALA A 57 7.43 15.34 -7.56
C ALA A 57 6.27 16.02 -8.33
N GLY A 58 5.66 17.07 -7.77
CA GLY A 58 4.56 17.79 -8.41
C GLY A 58 3.27 16.96 -8.56
N TRP A 59 3.03 16.05 -7.62
CA TRP A 59 1.91 15.10 -7.60
C TRP A 59 1.84 14.19 -8.83
N SER A 60 3.00 13.87 -9.41
CA SER A 60 3.08 12.99 -10.57
C SER A 60 2.91 11.51 -10.18
N GLY A 61 1.79 10.93 -10.59
CA GLY A 61 1.55 9.49 -10.47
C GLY A 61 2.58 8.65 -11.24
N ASP A 62 3.04 9.12 -12.41
CA ASP A 62 4.11 8.43 -13.14
C ASP A 62 5.43 8.43 -12.38
N ALA A 63 5.82 9.53 -11.73
CA ALA A 63 7.02 9.57 -10.89
C ALA A 63 6.92 8.60 -9.70
N ALA A 64 5.73 8.46 -9.10
CA ALA A 64 5.49 7.49 -8.04
C ALA A 64 5.63 6.05 -8.55
N VAL A 65 5.13 5.76 -9.75
CA VAL A 65 5.30 4.45 -10.41
C VAL A 65 6.76 4.17 -10.73
N GLU A 66 7.52 5.15 -11.22
CA GLU A 66 8.97 5.01 -11.46
C GLU A 66 9.72 4.70 -10.16
N TRP A 67 9.39 5.41 -9.07
CA TRP A 67 9.95 5.11 -7.75
C TRP A 67 9.58 3.71 -7.26
N ALA A 68 8.33 3.31 -7.43
CA ALA A 68 7.86 1.98 -7.06
C ALA A 68 8.56 0.88 -7.89
N ARG A 69 8.86 1.14 -9.17
CA ARG A 69 9.68 0.25 -10.00
C ARG A 69 11.11 0.15 -9.49
N ALA A 70 11.75 1.27 -9.17
CA ALA A 70 13.11 1.29 -8.63
C ALA A 70 13.22 0.56 -7.29
N ASN A 71 12.14 0.55 -6.51
CA ASN A 71 12.03 -0.21 -5.26
C ASN A 71 11.40 -1.60 -5.46
N GLY A 72 11.27 -2.09 -6.70
CA GLY A 72 10.88 -3.47 -7.08
C GLY A 72 9.42 -3.86 -6.81
N PHE A 73 8.51 -2.91 -6.57
CA PHE A 73 7.08 -3.22 -6.48
C PHE A 73 6.51 -3.68 -7.83
N MET A 74 7.06 -3.18 -8.93
CA MET A 74 6.61 -3.54 -10.29
C MET A 74 7.10 -4.91 -10.77
N GLU A 75 7.84 -5.65 -9.92
CA GLU A 75 8.11 -7.09 -10.14
C GLU A 75 6.85 -7.93 -9.93
N PHE A 76 5.84 -7.34 -9.27
CA PHE A 76 4.54 -7.94 -8.98
C PHE A 76 3.46 -7.21 -9.79
N GLU A 77 2.46 -7.97 -10.25
CA GLU A 77 1.35 -7.39 -11.02
C GLU A 77 0.37 -6.63 -10.13
N LYS A 78 0.23 -7.07 -8.87
CA LYS A 78 -0.75 -6.55 -7.93
C LYS A 78 -0.10 -6.01 -6.66
N SER A 79 -0.81 -5.09 -6.01
CA SER A 79 -0.48 -4.60 -4.69
C SER A 79 -1.72 -4.66 -3.80
N PHE A 80 -1.51 -5.01 -2.54
CA PHE A 80 -2.51 -4.98 -1.50
C PHE A 80 -2.37 -3.71 -0.67
N ILE A 81 -3.47 -3.01 -0.43
CA ILE A 81 -3.53 -1.80 0.40
C ILE A 81 -4.37 -2.12 1.63
N MET A 82 -3.74 -1.99 2.80
CA MET A 82 -4.34 -2.13 4.11
C MET A 82 -4.58 -0.76 4.75
N TYR A 83 -5.82 -0.57 5.18
CA TYR A 83 -6.27 0.63 5.87
C TYR A 83 -6.40 0.42 7.40
N SER A 84 -6.67 -0.79 7.84
CA SER A 84 -6.79 -1.18 9.25
C SER A 84 -6.65 -2.69 9.36
N ALA A 85 -6.09 -3.17 10.46
CA ALA A 85 -6.03 -4.61 10.78
C ALA A 85 -7.42 -5.26 10.94
N SER A 86 -8.43 -4.46 11.31
CA SER A 86 -9.79 -4.91 11.58
C SER A 86 -10.76 -4.75 10.41
N GLU A 87 -10.31 -4.15 9.31
CA GLU A 87 -11.14 -3.93 8.12
C GLU A 87 -10.56 -4.66 6.91
N PRO A 88 -11.40 -5.00 5.92
CA PRO A 88 -10.92 -5.47 4.63
C PRO A 88 -10.00 -4.44 3.96
N GLY A 89 -8.93 -4.92 3.33
CA GLY A 89 -8.13 -4.11 2.41
C GLY A 89 -8.57 -4.29 0.96
N ILE A 90 -7.83 -3.68 0.05
CA ILE A 90 -8.06 -3.83 -1.40
C ILE A 90 -6.84 -4.36 -2.11
N LEU A 91 -7.06 -5.09 -3.18
CA LEU A 91 -6.05 -5.54 -4.11
C LEU A 91 -6.28 -4.83 -5.43
N CYS A 92 -5.25 -4.22 -6.00
CA CYS A 92 -5.33 -3.55 -7.30
C CYS A 92 -4.04 -3.79 -8.08
N SER A 93 -3.95 -3.29 -9.31
CA SER A 93 -2.68 -3.35 -10.05
C SER A 93 -1.61 -2.58 -9.29
N SER A 94 -0.36 -3.07 -9.31
CA SER A 94 0.73 -2.34 -8.64
C SER A 94 0.88 -0.94 -9.21
N ARG A 95 0.66 -0.74 -10.52
CA ARG A 95 0.65 0.60 -11.12
C ARG A 95 -0.39 1.51 -10.46
N ASP A 96 -1.63 1.06 -10.33
CA ASP A 96 -2.71 1.87 -9.74
C ASP A 96 -2.44 2.21 -8.28
N ALA A 97 -1.88 1.26 -7.51
CA ALA A 97 -1.56 1.47 -6.09
C ALA A 97 -0.61 2.65 -5.85
N PHE A 98 0.22 3.03 -6.83
CA PHE A 98 1.12 4.18 -6.73
C PHE A 98 0.68 5.37 -7.59
N PHE A 99 0.07 5.14 -8.75
CA PHE A 99 -0.40 6.23 -9.61
C PHE A 99 -1.60 6.96 -8.99
N GLU A 100 -2.52 6.21 -8.38
CA GLU A 100 -3.83 6.69 -7.93
C GLU A 100 -3.94 6.66 -6.39
N LEU A 101 -2.81 6.65 -5.68
CA LEU A 101 -2.78 6.45 -4.23
C LEU A 101 -3.63 7.48 -3.47
N ASP A 102 -3.63 8.74 -3.93
CA ASP A 102 -4.47 9.79 -3.35
C ASP A 102 -5.96 9.45 -3.48
N HIS A 103 -6.40 8.99 -4.66
CA HIS A 103 -7.76 8.53 -4.87
C HIS A 103 -8.11 7.32 -3.98
N LEU A 104 -7.20 6.34 -3.90
CA LEU A 104 -7.37 5.14 -3.09
C LEU A 104 -7.29 5.41 -1.58
N THR A 105 -6.78 6.57 -1.15
CA THR A 105 -6.67 6.93 0.27
C THR A 105 -7.47 8.18 0.64
N MET A 106 -8.27 8.70 -0.31
CA MET A 106 -9.06 9.91 -0.15
C MET A 106 -9.90 9.88 1.12
N GLY A 107 -9.83 10.95 1.90
CA GLY A 107 -10.57 11.11 3.14
C GLY A 107 -9.96 10.39 4.36
N ARG A 108 -8.80 9.72 4.22
CA ARG A 108 -8.05 9.21 5.37
C ARG A 108 -7.02 10.22 5.86
N VAL A 109 -6.89 10.26 7.19
CA VAL A 109 -5.87 11.06 7.91
C VAL A 109 -4.83 10.15 8.58
N HIS A 110 -5.03 8.83 8.53
CA HIS A 110 -4.14 7.84 9.11
C HIS A 110 -3.32 7.13 8.03
N PRO A 111 -2.11 6.66 8.37
CA PRO A 111 -1.29 5.91 7.44
C PRO A 111 -2.03 4.74 6.81
N ALA A 112 -1.68 4.47 5.56
CA ALA A 112 -2.06 3.25 4.86
C ALA A 112 -0.79 2.46 4.56
N TYR A 113 -0.90 1.13 4.57
CA TYR A 113 0.24 0.26 4.28
C TYR A 113 -0.05 -0.50 3.00
N ILE A 114 0.93 -0.54 2.11
CA ILE A 114 0.85 -1.18 0.81
C ILE A 114 1.85 -2.34 0.84
N CYS A 115 1.51 -3.53 0.37
CA CYS A 115 2.50 -4.58 0.09
C CYS A 115 2.32 -5.16 -1.31
N ALA A 116 3.40 -5.66 -1.89
CA ALA A 116 3.35 -6.31 -3.19
C ALA A 116 2.60 -7.64 -3.10
N ALA A 117 1.91 -8.03 -4.18
CA ALA A 117 1.12 -9.24 -4.23
C ALA A 117 1.32 -9.96 -5.58
N GLY A 118 1.69 -11.24 -5.49
CA GLY A 118 1.78 -12.13 -6.63
C GLY A 118 0.50 -12.94 -6.85
N THR A 119 0.47 -13.69 -7.95
CA THR A 119 -0.58 -14.66 -8.25
C THR A 119 -0.15 -16.05 -7.78
N GLY A 120 -0.94 -16.67 -6.90
CA GLY A 120 -0.77 -18.08 -6.49
C GLY A 120 -1.93 -18.96 -6.95
N GLU A 121 -1.80 -20.27 -6.77
CA GLU A 121 -2.81 -21.26 -7.20
C GLU A 121 -4.15 -21.10 -6.45
N GLU A 122 -4.09 -20.76 -5.16
CA GLU A 122 -5.27 -20.60 -4.28
C GLU A 122 -5.71 -19.12 -4.13
N GLY A 123 -5.07 -18.21 -4.87
CA GLY A 123 -5.36 -16.78 -4.82
C GLY A 123 -4.11 -15.91 -4.65
N PRO A 124 -4.28 -14.61 -4.34
CA PRO A 124 -3.19 -13.66 -4.19
C PRO A 124 -2.21 -14.06 -3.07
N VAL A 125 -0.91 -13.97 -3.35
CA VAL A 125 0.17 -14.21 -2.37
C VAL A 125 0.80 -12.89 -2.01
N LEU A 126 0.62 -12.45 -0.76
CA LEU A 126 1.13 -11.18 -0.25
C LEU A 126 2.60 -11.29 0.16
N SER A 127 3.42 -10.35 -0.30
CA SER A 127 4.85 -10.24 0.04
C SER A 127 5.03 -9.14 1.08
N PHE A 128 4.85 -9.48 2.35
CA PHE A 128 4.84 -8.50 3.45
C PHE A 128 6.17 -7.77 3.64
N ASP A 129 7.29 -8.40 3.28
CA ASP A 129 8.61 -7.77 3.31
C ASP A 129 8.80 -6.71 2.21
N LYS A 130 7.93 -6.72 1.21
CA LYS A 130 7.88 -5.78 0.11
C LYS A 130 6.75 -4.78 0.33
N PHE A 131 6.92 -3.90 1.31
CA PHE A 131 5.87 -2.98 1.73
C PHE A 131 6.28 -1.51 1.71
N ALA A 132 5.29 -0.62 1.64
CA ALA A 132 5.43 0.81 1.80
C ALA A 132 4.40 1.36 2.78
N GLU A 133 4.79 2.36 3.56
CA GLU A 133 3.92 3.20 4.37
C GLU A 133 3.60 4.48 3.61
N TRP A 134 2.32 4.77 3.43
CA TRP A 134 1.79 6.07 3.04
C TRP A 134 1.46 6.86 4.31
N ASP A 135 1.97 8.08 4.44
CA ASP A 135 1.76 8.89 5.66
C ASP A 135 0.37 9.55 5.75
N GLY A 136 -0.47 9.39 4.72
CA GLY A 136 -1.78 10.03 4.63
C GLY A 136 -1.76 11.40 3.96
N PHE A 137 -0.60 11.89 3.53
CA PHE A 137 -0.46 13.24 2.97
C PHE A 137 0.34 13.27 1.67
N ALA A 138 1.63 12.97 1.71
CA ALA A 138 2.53 13.18 0.57
C ALA A 138 3.70 12.19 0.51
N ILE A 139 3.93 11.40 1.57
CA ILE A 139 5.17 10.64 1.71
C ILE A 139 4.89 9.15 1.65
N LEU A 140 5.60 8.48 0.74
CA LEU A 140 5.79 7.04 0.73
C LEU A 140 7.15 6.70 1.32
N THR A 141 7.17 5.73 2.23
CA THR A 141 8.40 5.17 2.81
C THR A 141 8.41 3.66 2.66
N THR A 142 9.51 3.08 2.19
CA THR A 142 9.67 1.62 2.04
C THR A 142 11.03 1.18 2.57
N PRO A 143 11.19 -0.05 3.07
CA PRO A 143 12.50 -0.55 3.43
C PRO A 143 13.42 -0.57 2.20
N HIS A 144 14.65 -0.11 2.39
CA HIS A 144 15.71 -0.21 1.40
C HIS A 144 16.13 -1.68 1.29
N ARG A 145 16.09 -2.24 0.09
CA ARG A 145 16.75 -3.53 -0.15
C ARG A 145 18.22 -3.30 -0.50
N PRO A 146 19.16 -4.02 0.12
CA PRO A 146 20.56 -4.00 -0.26
C PRO A 146 20.79 -4.59 -1.66
#